data_AF-A0A7W1XAS2-F1
#
_entry.id   AF-A0A7W1XAS2-F1
#
_cell.length_a   1.000
_cell.length_b   1.000
_cell.length_c   1.000
_cell.angle_alpha   90.00
_cell.angle_beta   90.00
_cell.angle_gamma   90.00
#
_symmetry.space_group_name_H-M   'P 1'
#
loop_
_entity.id
_entity.type
_entity.pdbx_description
1 polymer ?
#
loop_
_entity_poly.entity_id
_entity_poly.type
_entity_poly.pdbx_seq_one_letter_code
_entity_poly.pdbx_strand_id
1 'polypeptide(L)' 'MERMPTQMGVANQITDSPKQISPKAKFRGAVGTLKHEGVHLSKPEQELLLAYCEGRISEEEYDRKALELALKG' A
#
# COMPACT_ATOMS: atom_id res chain seq x y z
N MET A 1 23.95 29.27 45.74
CA MET A 1 24.08 28.30 44.64
C MET A 1 22.75 27.55 44.60
N GLU A 2 21.78 28.10 43.86
CA GLU A 2 20.40 27.59 43.81
C GLU A 2 19.99 27.36 42.36
N ARG A 3 19.20 26.31 42.17
CA ARG A 3 19.15 25.45 40.98
C ARG A 3 18.23 26.02 39.90
N MET A 4 18.71 26.00 38.66
CA MET A 4 17.93 26.28 37.45
C MET A 4 16.78 25.27 37.31
N PRO A 5 15.54 25.68 37.00
CA PRO A 5 14.51 24.75 36.55
C PRO A 5 14.68 24.52 35.04
N THR A 6 15.25 23.37 34.66
CA THR A 6 15.25 22.92 33.28
C THR A 6 13.85 22.40 32.93
N GLN A 7 12.99 23.27 32.38
CA GLN A 7 11.73 22.86 31.78
C GLN A 7 12.02 22.20 30.42
N MET A 8 12.35 20.91 30.45
CA MET A 8 12.42 20.07 29.25
C MET A 8 11.00 19.90 28.71
N GLY A 9 10.74 20.50 27.55
CA GLY A 9 9.48 20.38 26.83
C GLY A 9 9.13 18.91 26.59
N VAL A 10 7.87 18.57 26.84
CA VAL A 10 7.30 17.26 26.57
C VAL A 10 7.35 17.06 25.06
N ALA A 11 8.25 16.19 24.58
CA ALA A 11 8.27 15.78 23.19
C ALA A 11 6.96 15.05 22.91
N ASN A 12 6.04 15.73 22.23
CA ASN A 12 4.79 15.18 21.74
C ASN A 12 5.16 14.11 20.71
N GLN A 13 5.23 12.85 21.15
CA GLN A 13 5.43 11.71 20.26
C GLN A 13 4.17 11.61 19.39
N ILE A 14 4.23 12.23 18.21
CA ILE A 14 3.31 11.93 17.12
C ILE A 14 3.60 10.48 16.75
N THR A 15 2.88 9.57 17.40
CA THR A 15 2.86 8.17 17.01
C THR A 15 2.08 8.11 15.70
N ASP A 16 2.81 8.23 14.59
CA ASP A 16 2.27 7.93 13.25
C ASP A 16 2.05 6.41 13.19
N SER A 17 1.01 5.96 13.89
CA SER A 17 0.54 4.59 13.77
C SER A 17 0.14 4.40 12.32
N PRO A 18 0.71 3.41 11.59
CA PRO A 18 0.40 3.23 10.18
C PRO A 18 -1.11 3.06 10.05
N LYS A 19 -1.77 4.06 9.46
CA LYS A 19 -3.22 4.03 9.24
C LYS A 19 -3.50 2.74 8.45
N GLN A 20 -4.32 1.86 9.00
CA GLN A 20 -4.75 0.65 8.30
C GLN A 20 -5.49 1.06 7.03
N ILE A 21 -4.80 1.02 5.89
CA ILE A 21 -5.36 1.38 4.59
C ILE A 21 -6.25 0.20 4.16
N SER A 22 -7.53 0.48 3.89
CA SER A 22 -8.46 -0.56 3.43
C SER A 22 -7.98 -1.19 2.11
N PRO A 23 -8.27 -2.49 1.86
CA PRO A 23 -7.96 -3.14 0.58
C PRO A 23 -8.41 -2.34 -0.65
N LYS A 24 -9.59 -1.73 -0.59
CA LYS A 24 -10.13 -0.88 -1.64
C LYS A 24 -9.31 0.39 -1.85
N ALA A 25 -8.80 1.00 -0.79
CA ALA A 25 -7.93 2.17 -0.89
C ALA A 25 -6.56 1.80 -1.47
N LYS A 26 -5.98 0.65 -1.09
CA LYS A 26 -4.75 0.12 -1.70
C LYS A 26 -4.91 -0.11 -3.20
N PHE A 27 -5.98 -0.82 -3.60
CA PHE A 27 -6.30 -1.07 -5.00
C PHE A 27 -6.48 0.23 -5.81
N ARG A 28 -7.27 1.18 -5.29
CA ARG A 28 -7.48 2.48 -5.95
C ARG A 28 -6.20 3.28 -6.08
N GLY A 29 -5.33 3.24 -5.08
CA GLY A 29 -4.02 3.88 -5.13
C GLY A 29 -3.15 3.31 -6.25
N ALA A 30 -3.00 1.98 -6.28
CA ALA A 30 -2.21 1.29 -7.30
C ALA A 30 -2.72 1.57 -8.74
N VAL A 31 -4.04 1.44 -8.97
CA VAL A 31 -4.64 1.75 -10.29
C VAL A 31 -4.49 3.23 -10.65
N GLY A 32 -4.59 4.12 -9.65
CA GLY A 32 -4.38 5.56 -9.84
C GLY A 32 -2.98 5.89 -10.33
N THR A 33 -1.95 5.30 -9.71
CA THR A 33 -0.54 5.46 -10.11
C THR A 33 -0.31 4.95 -11.53
N LEU A 34 -0.74 3.72 -11.84
CA LEU A 34 -0.58 3.13 -13.17
C LEU A 34 -1.23 3.98 -14.26
N LYS A 35 -2.45 4.50 -14.00
CA LYS A 35 -3.15 5.38 -14.92
C LYS A 35 -2.39 6.69 -15.16
N HIS A 36 -1.76 7.26 -14.13
CA HIS A 36 -0.94 8.47 -14.28
C HIS A 36 0.27 8.23 -15.17
N GLU A 37 0.84 7.02 -15.12
CA GLU A 37 1.96 6.58 -15.96
C GLU A 37 1.52 6.13 -17.37
N GLY A 38 0.22 6.19 -17.69
CA GLY A 38 -0.32 5.74 -18.97
C GLY A 38 -0.43 4.22 -19.10
N VAL A 39 -0.25 3.48 -18.01
CA VAL A 39 -0.39 2.02 -17.96
C VAL A 39 -1.84 1.67 -17.61
N HIS A 40 -2.43 0.80 -18.42
CA HIS A 40 -3.79 0.33 -18.22
C HIS A 40 -3.80 -1.18 -17.99
N LEU A 41 -4.31 -1.60 -16.83
CA LEU A 41 -4.54 -3.01 -16.53
C LEU A 41 -5.79 -3.50 -17.27
N SER A 42 -5.66 -4.65 -17.93
CA SER A 42 -6.77 -5.46 -18.40
C SER A 42 -7.68 -5.90 -17.25
N LYS A 43 -8.88 -6.38 -17.57
CA LYS A 43 -9.83 -6.85 -16.55
C LYS A 43 -9.26 -8.00 -15.69
N PRO A 44 -8.61 -9.04 -16.25
CA PRO A 44 -7.98 -10.09 -15.44
C PRO A 44 -6.89 -9.56 -14.50
N GLU A 45 -6.07 -8.60 -14.94
CA GLU A 45 -5.03 -8.01 -14.10
C GLU A 45 -5.61 -7.18 -12.95
N GLN A 46 -6.71 -6.45 -13.18
CA GLN A 46 -7.41 -5.73 -12.12
C GLN A 46 -8.02 -6.68 -11.09
N GLU A 47 -8.63 -7.78 -11.52
CA GLU A 47 -9.19 -8.80 -10.62
C GLU A 47 -8.10 -9.46 -9.77
N LEU A 48 -6.93 -9.73 -10.37
CA LEU A 48 -5.76 -10.29 -9.68
C LEU A 48 -5.20 -9.31 -8.62
N LEU A 49 -5.01 -8.05 -8.98
CA LEU A 49 -4.53 -7.01 -8.06
C LEU A 49 -5.51 -6.79 -6.89
N LEU A 50 -6.81 -6.83 -7.16
CA LEU A 50 -7.82 -6.72 -6.11
C LEU A 50 -7.78 -7.90 -5.14
N ALA A 51 -7.65 -9.14 -5.65
CA ALA A 51 -7.53 -10.33 -4.83
C ALA A 51 -6.31 -10.26 -3.90
N TYR A 52 -5.18 -9.77 -4.38
CA TYR A 52 -3.99 -9.53 -3.55
C TYR A 52 -4.23 -8.44 -2.51
N CYS A 53 -4.79 -7.29 -2.90
CA CYS A 53 -5.10 -6.20 -1.97
C CYS A 53 -6.05 -6.60 -0.84
N GLU A 54 -6.99 -7.53 -1.12
CA GLU A 54 -7.94 -8.10 -0.17
C GLU A 54 -7.35 -9.23 0.68
N GLY A 55 -6.10 -9.65 0.41
CA GLY A 55 -5.45 -10.75 1.12
C GLY A 55 -6.04 -12.13 0.80
N ARG A 56 -6.77 -12.26 -0.33
CA ARG A 56 -7.33 -13.55 -0.78
C ARG A 56 -6.28 -14.48 -1.38
N ILE A 57 -5.15 -13.93 -1.81
CA ILE A 57 -3.99 -14.64 -2.36
C ILE A 57 -2.71 -14.09 -1.75
N SER A 58 -1.67 -14.91 -1.69
CA SER A 58 -0.34 -14.47 -1.27
C SER A 58 0.36 -13.64 -2.35
N GLU A 59 1.44 -12.95 -1.97
CA GLU A 59 2.32 -12.26 -2.91
C GLU A 59 2.94 -13.23 -3.94
N GLU A 60 3.43 -14.39 -3.48
CA GLU A 60 3.96 -15.44 -4.36
C GLU A 60 2.94 -15.92 -5.40
N GLU A 61 1.67 -16.10 -4.98
CA GLU A 61 0.61 -16.49 -5.90
C GLU A 61 0.22 -15.36 -6.86
N TYR A 62 0.25 -14.11 -6.39
CA TYR A 62 0.06 -12.92 -7.22
C TYR A 62 1.13 -12.86 -8.33
N ASP A 63 2.40 -12.98 -7.97
CA ASP A 63 3.53 -12.90 -8.92
C ASP A 63 3.46 -14.00 -9.98
N ARG A 64 3.18 -15.25 -9.56
CA ARG A 64 3.01 -16.37 -10.49
C ARG A 64 1.87 -16.12 -11.48
N LYS A 65 0.70 -15.67 -11.00
CA LYS A 65 -0.47 -15.41 -11.86
C LYS A 65 -0.26 -14.19 -12.75
N ALA A 66 0.44 -13.16 -12.28
CA ALA A 66 0.79 -11.99 -13.09
C ALA A 66 1.70 -12.38 -14.25
N LEU A 67 2.70 -13.23 -14.01
CA LEU A 67 3.56 -13.77 -15.06
C LEU A 67 2.77 -14.60 -16.08
N GLU A 68 1.85 -15.46 -15.63
CA GLU A 68 1.00 -16.24 -16.52
C GLU A 68 0.09 -15.36 -17.40
N LEU A 69 -0.41 -14.24 -16.88
CA LEU A 69 -1.20 -13.28 -17.66
C LEU A 69 -0.32 -12.57 -18.71
N ALA A 70 0.88 -12.13 -18.33
CA ALA A 70 1.81 -11.46 -19.23
C ALA A 70 2.27 -12.36 -20.39
N LEU A 71 2.39 -13.68 -20.17
CA LEU A 71 2.77 -14.64 -21.21
C LEU A 71 1.62 -15.02 -22.17
N LYS A 72 0.37 -14.69 -21.82
CA LYS A 72 -0.82 -15.01 -22.62
C LYS A 72 -1.32 -13.84 -23.48
N GLY A 73 -0.86 -12.62 -23.21
CA GLY A 73 -1.16 -11.41 -23.99
C GLY A 73 -0.22 -11.26 -25.17
#